data_AF-A0A7W4JH48-F1
#
_entry.id   AF-A0A7W4JH48-F1
#
_cell.length_a   1.000
_cell.length_b   1.000
_cell.length_c   1.000
_cell.angle_alpha   90.00
_cell.angle_beta   90.00
_cell.angle_gamma   90.00
#
_symmetry.space_group_name_H-M   'P 1'
#
loop_
_entity.id
_entity.type
_entity.pdbx_description
1 polymer ?
#
loop_
_entity_poly.entity_id
_entity_poly.type
_entity_poly.pdbx_seq_one_letter_code
_entity_poly.pdbx_strand_id
1 'polypeptide(L)' 'MITRNRPASGPGKQAYEARRAAKAGISLDRWLARKEAARKAASPPAAQPNPVLAQARSVWRRLIERAHRPL' A
#
# COMPACT_ATOMS: atom_id res chain seq x y z
N MET A 1 -23.05 14.46 -5.69
CA MET A 1 -22.49 13.24 -6.31
C MET A 1 -21.08 13.55 -6.79
N ILE A 2 -20.04 12.99 -6.17
CA ILE A 2 -18.64 13.28 -6.56
C ILE A 2 -18.19 12.21 -7.55
N THR A 3 -18.13 12.56 -8.84
CA THR A 3 -17.48 11.74 -9.87
C THR A 3 -15.98 11.73 -9.60
N ARG A 4 -15.42 10.61 -9.14
CA ARG A 4 -13.98 10.46 -8.95
C ARG A 4 -13.28 10.51 -10.31
N ASN A 5 -12.74 11.68 -10.68
CA ASN A 5 -11.84 11.85 -11.81
C ASN A 5 -10.53 11.11 -11.49
N ARG A 6 -10.38 9.88 -11.98
CA ARG A 6 -9.16 9.09 -11.81
C ARG A 6 -8.07 9.75 -12.67
N PRO A 7 -6.91 10.14 -12.09
CA PRO A 7 -5.86 10.77 -12.88
C PRO A 7 -5.43 9.81 -13.99
N ALA A 8 -5.44 10.30 -15.23
CA ALA A 8 -4.96 9.57 -16.39
C ALA A 8 -3.53 9.10 -16.12
N SER A 9 -3.31 7.79 -16.26
CA SER A 9 -1.99 7.17 -16.13
C SER A 9 -1.06 7.73 -17.22
N GLY A 10 -0.20 8.68 -16.83
CA GLY A 10 0.73 9.34 -17.74
C GLY A 10 1.67 8.36 -18.47
N PRO A 11 2.26 8.78 -19.60
CA PRO A 11 2.96 7.90 -20.56
C PRO A 11 4.07 7.04 -19.93
N GLY A 12 4.81 7.58 -18.96
CA GLY A 12 5.85 6.83 -18.23
C GLY A 12 5.31 5.66 -17.39
N LYS A 13 4.09 5.77 -16.86
CA LYS A 13 3.46 4.69 -16.08
C LYS A 13 3.03 3.53 -16.99
N GLN A 14 2.51 3.83 -18.18
CA GLN A 14 2.12 2.80 -19.15
C GLN A 14 3.34 2.01 -19.66
N ALA A 15 4.45 2.68 -19.96
CA ALA A 15 5.67 1.99 -20.40
C ALA A 15 6.21 1.04 -19.32
N TYR A 16 6.16 1.44 -18.05
CA TYR A 16 6.51 0.57 -16.93
C TYR A 16 5.60 -0.66 -16.83
N GLU A 17 4.30 -0.47 -17.03
CA GLU A 17 3.31 -1.55 -16.97
C GLU A 17 3.40 -2.49 -18.16
N ALA A 18 3.72 -1.99 -19.36
CA ALA A 18 3.98 -2.80 -20.54
C ALA A 18 5.17 -3.73 -20.34
N ARG A 19 6.27 -3.24 -19.74
CA ARG A 19 7.43 -4.06 -19.37
C ARG A 19 7.06 -5.18 -18.40
N ARG A 20 6.14 -4.91 -17.46
CA ARG A 20 5.66 -5.91 -16.50
C ARG A 20 4.72 -6.93 -17.15
N ALA A 21 3.84 -6.48 -18.04
CA ALA A 21 2.97 -7.35 -18.81
C ALA A 21 3.79 -8.31 -19.69
N ALA A 22 4.80 -7.78 -20.39
CA ALA A 22 5.75 -8.57 -21.17
C ALA A 22 6.52 -9.59 -20.31
N LYS A 23 7.00 -9.18 -19.11
CA LYS A 23 7.64 -10.11 -18.16
C LYS A 23 6.73 -11.24 -17.72
N ALA A 24 5.43 -10.98 -17.60
CA ALA A 24 4.43 -11.98 -17.21
C ALA A 24 3.89 -12.77 -18.41
N GLY A 25 4.33 -12.48 -19.64
CA GLY A 25 3.84 -13.13 -20.86
C GLY A 25 2.37 -12.85 -21.17
N ILE A 26 1.83 -11.72 -20.71
CA ILE A 26 0.42 -11.35 -20.92
C ILE A 26 0.30 -9.97 -21.55
N SER A 27 -0.88 -9.68 -22.14
CA SER A 27 -1.18 -8.35 -22.67
C SER A 27 -1.27 -7.30 -21.57
N LEU A 28 -1.01 -6.04 -21.93
CA LEU A 28 -1.08 -4.89 -21.02
C LEU A 28 -2.46 -4.76 -20.37
N ASP A 29 -3.53 -4.93 -21.15
CA ASP A 29 -4.90 -4.89 -20.67
C ASP A 29 -5.18 -5.96 -19.60
N ARG A 30 -4.76 -7.21 -19.85
CA ARG A 30 -4.91 -8.30 -18.89
C ARG A 30 -4.09 -8.08 -17.61
N TRP A 31 -2.91 -7.48 -17.74
CA TRP A 31 -2.09 -7.08 -16.60
C TRP A 31 -2.77 -6.00 -15.75
N LEU A 32 -3.39 -5.01 -16.38
CA LEU A 32 -4.16 -3.96 -15.70
C LEU A 32 -5.40 -4.54 -14.99
N ALA A 33 -6.17 -5.38 -15.67
CA ALA A 33 -7.34 -6.05 -15.11
C ALA A 33 -6.99 -6.90 -13.88
N ARG A 34 -5.89 -7.67 -13.96
CA ARG A 34 -5.38 -8.47 -12.83
C ARG A 34 -4.97 -7.60 -11.64
N LYS A 35 -4.37 -6.42 -11.89
CA LYS A 35 -4.00 -5.47 -10.84
C LYS A 35 -5.23 -4.84 -10.18
N GLU A 36 -6.24 -4.48 -10.96
CA GLU A 36 -7.49 -3.93 -10.43
C GLU A 36 -8.21 -4.99 -9.59
N ALA A 37 -8.23 -6.25 -10.04
CA ALA A 37 -8.73 -7.38 -9.25
C ALA A 37 -7.92 -7.56 -7.95
N ALA A 38 -6.60 -7.50 -8.00
CA ALA A 38 -5.75 -7.59 -6.82
C ALA A 38 -5.96 -6.42 -5.85
N ARG A 39 -6.19 -5.19 -6.35
CA ARG A 39 -6.53 -4.03 -5.50
C ARG A 39 -7.88 -4.19 -4.82
N LYS A 40 -8.87 -4.75 -5.51
CA LYS A 40 -10.19 -5.06 -4.93
C LYS A 40 -10.12 -6.20 -3.92
N ALA A 41 -9.26 -7.19 -4.14
CA ALA A 41 -9.02 -8.31 -3.22
C ALA A 41 -8.14 -7.90 -2.03
N ALA A 42 -7.25 -6.92 -2.20
CA ALA A 42 -6.39 -6.37 -1.16
C ALA A 42 -7.09 -5.28 -0.32
N SER A 43 -8.35 -5.50 0.06
CA SER A 43 -8.73 -5.07 1.41
C SER A 43 -7.76 -5.81 2.34
N PRO A 44 -6.88 -5.11 3.06
CA PRO A 44 -5.88 -5.79 3.86
C PRO A 44 -6.63 -6.75 4.80
N PRO A 45 -6.28 -8.05 4.85
CA PRO A 45 -6.66 -8.82 6.03
C PRO A 45 -6.13 -8.00 7.20
N ALA A 46 -6.98 -7.73 8.20
CA ALA A 46 -6.61 -6.96 9.38
C ALA A 46 -5.22 -7.44 9.80
N ALA A 47 -4.20 -6.60 9.57
CA ALA A 47 -2.83 -7.01 9.73
C ALA A 47 -2.70 -7.42 11.18
N GLN A 48 -2.49 -8.72 11.43
CA GLN A 48 -2.38 -9.20 12.80
C GLN A 48 -1.24 -8.40 13.44
N PRO A 49 -1.50 -7.72 14.57
CA PRO A 49 -0.53 -6.81 15.13
C PRO A 49 0.75 -7.59 15.40
N ASN A 50 1.83 -7.22 14.72
CA ASN A 50 3.12 -7.84 14.94
C ASN A 50 3.49 -7.56 16.41
N PRO A 51 3.63 -8.61 17.25
CA PRO A 51 3.80 -8.43 18.69
C PRO A 51 5.09 -7.67 19.03
N VAL A 52 6.12 -7.81 18.21
CA VAL A 52 7.40 -7.10 18.36
C VAL A 52 7.22 -5.60 18.12
N LEU A 53 6.47 -5.22 17.08
CA LEU A 53 6.18 -3.81 16.79
C LEU A 53 5.24 -3.19 17.83
N ALA A 54 4.29 -3.98 18.35
CA ALA A 54 3.39 -3.55 19.41
C ALA A 54 4.17 -3.29 20.72
N GLN A 55 5.10 -4.18 21.06
CA GLN A 55 5.96 -4.03 22.25
C GLN A 55 6.93 -2.84 22.12
N ALA A 56 7.53 -2.65 20.95
CA ALA A 56 8.40 -1.50 20.68
C ALA A 56 7.65 -0.16 20.85
N ARG A 57 6.42 -0.06 20.34
CA ARG A 57 5.56 1.13 20.52
C ARG A 57 5.25 1.42 21.99
N SER A 58 5.04 0.37 22.80
CA SER A 58 4.76 0.51 24.23
C SER A 58 5.97 1.01 25.04
N VAL A 59 7.18 0.56 24.71
CA VAL A 59 8.42 1.03 25.35
C VAL A 59 8.73 2.48 24.98
N TRP A 60 8.63 2.82 23.69
CA TRP A 60 8.84 4.19 23.22
C TRP A 60 7.89 5.20 23.86
N ARG A 61 6.61 4.83 23.99
CA ARG A 61 5.62 5.68 24.65
C ARG A 61 5.99 5.97 26.10
N ARG A 62 6.41 4.95 26.86
CA ARG A 62 6.84 5.14 28.26
C ARG A 62 8.08 6.02 28.40
N LEU A 63 9.01 5.95 27.44
CA LEU A 63 10.18 6.83 27.39
C LEU A 63 9.79 8.30 27.21
N ILE A 64 8.88 8.58 26.26
CA ILE A 64 8.38 9.94 26.01
C ILE A 64 7.62 10.47 27.23
N GLU A 65 6.71 9.68 27.80
CA GLU A 65 5.95 10.06 29.00
C GLU A 65 6.88 10.40 30.18
N ARG A 66 8.00 9.67 30.33
CA ARG A 66 8.99 9.96 31.38
C ARG A 66 9.82 11.21 31.10
N ALA A 67 10.08 11.53 29.84
CA ALA A 67 10.76 12.75 29.45
C ALA A 67 9.89 14.01 29.63
N HIS A 68 8.57 13.86 29.55
CA HIS A 68 7.60 14.96 29.70
C HIS A 68 7.14 15.19 31.14
N ARG A 69 7.63 14.41 32.12
CA ARG A 69 7.25 14.59 33.52
C ARG A 69 8.17 15.64 34.17
N PRO A 70 7.65 16.80 34.59
CA PRO A 70 8.44 17.76 35.35
C PRO A 70 8.80 17.16 36.72
N LEU A 71 10.02 17.47 37.18
CA LEU A 71 10.59 17.04 38.46
C LEU A 71 9.79 17.58 39.65
#